data_AF-X0XC38-F1
#
_entry.id   AF-X0XC38-F1
#
_cell.length_a   1.000
_cell.length_b   1.000
_cell.length_c   1.000
_cell.angle_alpha   90.00
_cell.angle_beta   90.00
_cell.angle_gamma   90.00
#
_symmetry.space_group_name_H-M   'P 1'
#
loop_
_entity.id
_entity.type
_entity.pdbx_description
1 polymer ?
#
loop_
_entity_poly.entity_id
_entity_poly.type
_entity_poly.pdbx_seq_one_letter_code
_entity_poly.pdbx_strand_id
1 'polypeptide(L)'
;VELDTLSTAEFKALADLCIHCHMCRLECPANVDIPKLMYESKGAYVAAGGLHLAERVMIRLDLLSALGSMVAPVANWALGNRQMRWLMEKTLGIAQGRKLPRVASRSFLRRAARRRLTCPTRHSGPKVLYFVDTYANYYDPQLAEALVAVLQHNGVGVYVHPDQRPAGMPSIACGALDHARHLAQSNVAALAESIRQGYHVVATEPAAALCLAHEYPHLVGGEDAQLVAENSSEACSYLWKMHTMGELQLDL
;
A
#
# COMPACT_ATOMS: atom_id res chain seq x y z
N VAL A 1 31.30 -9.65 9.09
CA VAL A 1 30.63 -8.33 9.06
C VAL A 1 30.07 -8.11 10.45
N GLU A 2 30.60 -7.16 11.20
CA GLU A 2 30.07 -6.82 12.53
C GLU A 2 28.67 -6.23 12.36
N LEU A 3 27.67 -6.78 13.07
CA LEU A 3 26.26 -6.38 12.95
C LEU A 3 26.04 -4.89 13.26
N ASP A 4 26.92 -4.30 14.07
CA ASP A 4 26.88 -2.88 14.42
C ASP A 4 27.06 -1.96 13.20
N THR A 5 27.77 -2.42 12.16
CA THR A 5 27.95 -1.67 10.91
C THR A 5 26.64 -1.41 10.15
N LEU A 6 25.63 -2.27 10.34
CA LEU A 6 24.32 -2.16 9.68
C LEU A 6 23.46 -1.00 10.21
N SER A 7 23.81 -0.46 11.37
CA SER A 7 23.12 0.67 12.02
C SER A 7 23.85 2.01 11.83
N THR A 8 24.93 2.03 11.04
CA THR A 8 25.70 3.24 10.78
C THR A 8 24.99 4.18 9.80
N ALA A 9 25.31 5.48 9.88
CA ALA A 9 24.80 6.47 8.92
C ALA A 9 25.26 6.18 7.48
N GLU A 10 26.47 5.65 7.30
CA GLU A 10 27.00 5.27 5.98
C GLU A 10 26.18 4.13 5.37
N PHE A 11 25.87 3.09 6.15
CA PHE A 11 25.07 1.98 5.67
C PHE A 11 23.61 2.40 5.44
N LYS A 12 23.04 3.27 6.30
CA LYS A 12 21.71 3.85 6.07
C LYS A 12 21.65 4.62 4.75
N ALA A 13 22.68 5.40 4.41
CA ALA A 13 22.76 6.13 3.15
C ALA A 13 22.74 5.18 1.92
N LEU A 14 23.40 4.01 2.03
CA LEU A 14 23.30 2.95 1.01
C LEU A 14 21.89 2.36 0.97
N ALA A 15 21.31 2.02 2.12
CA ALA A 15 19.98 1.44 2.22
C ALA A 15 18.90 2.40 1.67
N ASP A 16 19.08 3.71 1.82
CA ASP A 16 18.19 4.75 1.28
C ASP A 16 18.16 4.79 -0.27
N LEU A 17 19.18 4.23 -0.95
CA LEU A 17 19.16 4.06 -2.41
C LEU A 17 18.27 2.88 -2.86
N CYS A 18 17.92 1.97 -1.95
CA CYS A 18 17.01 0.87 -2.24
C CYS A 18 15.56 1.40 -2.38
N ILE A 19 14.97 1.19 -3.55
CA ILE A 19 13.57 1.54 -3.84
C ILE A 19 12.57 0.42 -3.53
N HIS A 20 13.04 -0.68 -2.93
CA HIS A 20 12.20 -1.81 -2.50
C HIS A 20 11.41 -2.50 -3.62
N CYS A 21 12.01 -2.61 -4.82
CA CYS A 21 11.33 -3.18 -6.01
C CYS A 21 11.35 -4.72 -6.10
N HIS A 22 12.05 -5.41 -5.19
CA HIS A 22 12.19 -6.88 -5.16
C HIS A 22 12.86 -7.56 -6.35
N MET A 23 13.33 -6.84 -7.38
CA MET A 23 14.03 -7.47 -8.52
C MET A 23 15.28 -8.23 -8.08
N CYS A 24 16.05 -7.67 -7.15
CA CYS A 24 17.26 -8.31 -6.63
C CYS A 24 17.00 -9.61 -5.88
N ARG A 25 15.79 -9.81 -5.32
CA ARG A 25 15.38 -11.07 -4.70
C ARG A 25 15.14 -12.15 -5.75
N LEU A 26 14.52 -11.80 -6.88
CA LEU A 26 14.23 -12.73 -7.97
C LEU A 26 15.50 -13.18 -8.72
N GLU A 27 16.45 -12.26 -8.90
CA GLU A 27 17.69 -12.52 -9.63
C GLU A 27 18.80 -13.17 -8.77
N CYS A 28 18.64 -13.22 -7.45
CA CYS A 28 19.71 -13.71 -6.57
C CYS A 28 19.84 -15.24 -6.64
N PRO A 29 20.96 -15.80 -7.14
CA PRO A 29 21.15 -17.25 -7.20
C PRO A 29 21.28 -17.90 -5.81
N ALA A 30 21.63 -17.10 -4.80
CA ALA A 30 21.74 -17.54 -3.41
C ALA A 30 20.45 -17.31 -2.60
N ASN A 31 19.37 -16.85 -3.25
CA ASN A 31 18.07 -16.60 -2.62
C ASN A 31 18.13 -15.64 -1.42
N VAL A 32 19.00 -14.62 -1.50
CA VAL A 32 19.15 -13.60 -0.47
C VAL A 32 18.05 -12.54 -0.63
N ASP A 33 17.29 -12.31 0.44
CA ASP A 33 16.30 -11.25 0.49
C ASP A 33 16.96 -9.89 0.77
N ILE A 34 17.56 -9.31 -0.27
CA ILE A 34 18.19 -7.98 -0.21
C ILE A 34 17.18 -6.89 0.23
N PRO A 35 15.94 -6.82 -0.31
CA PRO A 35 14.95 -5.84 0.16
C PRO A 35 14.73 -5.90 1.67
N LYS A 36 14.61 -7.11 2.23
CA LYS A 36 14.50 -7.31 3.68
C LYS A 36 15.71 -6.80 4.44
N LEU A 37 16.91 -7.15 4.00
CA LEU A 37 18.14 -6.64 4.63
C LEU A 37 18.18 -5.11 4.66
N MET A 38 17.73 -4.45 3.58
CA MET A 38 17.72 -2.99 3.48
C MET A 38 16.74 -2.35 4.47
N TYR A 39 15.49 -2.84 4.59
CA TYR A 39 14.56 -2.24 5.56
C TYR A 39 14.87 -2.62 7.00
N GLU A 40 15.41 -3.80 7.28
CA GLU A 40 15.83 -4.21 8.63
C GLU A 40 16.98 -3.32 9.12
N SER A 41 17.94 -3.01 8.24
CA SER A 41 18.99 -2.05 8.53
C SER A 41 18.45 -0.65 8.81
N LYS A 42 17.52 -0.15 7.97
CA LYS A 42 16.83 1.13 8.25
C LYS A 42 16.06 1.07 9.57
N GLY A 43 15.44 -0.06 9.88
CA GLY A 43 14.76 -0.33 11.13
C GLY A 43 15.69 -0.22 12.33
N ALA A 44 16.85 -0.86 12.28
CA ALA A 44 17.87 -0.76 13.33
C ALA A 44 18.38 0.68 13.51
N TYR A 45 18.62 1.40 12.40
CA TYR A 45 19.01 2.80 12.43
C TYR A 45 17.94 3.68 13.09
N VAL A 46 16.68 3.51 12.70
CA VAL A 46 15.54 4.27 13.24
C VAL A 46 15.24 3.90 14.68
N ALA A 47 15.45 2.65 15.09
CA ALA A 47 15.30 2.25 16.49
C ALA A 47 16.32 2.96 17.40
N ALA A 48 17.53 3.21 16.90
CA ALA A 48 18.57 3.92 17.64
C ALA A 48 18.42 5.45 17.61
N GLY A 49 18.11 6.02 16.44
CA GLY A 49 18.13 7.48 16.19
C GLY A 49 16.76 8.15 16.03
N GLY A 50 15.69 7.36 15.91
CA GLY A 50 14.35 7.84 15.57
C GLY A 50 14.20 8.27 14.11
N LEU A 51 12.99 8.71 13.76
CA LEU A 51 12.67 9.23 12.42
C LEU A 51 12.95 10.73 12.30
N HIS A 52 13.47 11.15 11.15
CA HIS A 52 13.53 12.55 10.75
C HIS A 52 12.14 13.12 10.41
N LEU A 53 12.03 14.44 10.31
CA LEU A 53 10.77 15.12 10.01
C LEU A 53 10.12 14.61 8.71
N ALA A 54 10.89 14.52 7.62
CA ALA A 54 10.38 14.05 6.33
C ALA A 54 9.84 12.62 6.44
N GLU A 55 10.57 11.72 7.09
CA GLU A 55 10.15 10.33 7.31
C GLU A 55 8.86 10.26 8.15
N ARG A 56 8.75 11.06 9.23
CA ARG A 56 7.52 11.15 10.05
C ARG A 56 6.30 11.58 9.24
N VAL A 57 6.49 12.52 8.31
CA VAL A 57 5.43 12.98 7.40
C VAL A 57 5.04 11.85 6.43
N MET A 58 6.03 11.16 5.86
CA MET A 58 5.79 10.08 4.89
C MET A 58 5.05 8.88 5.50
N ILE A 59 5.37 8.48 6.74
CA ILE A 59 4.69 7.35 7.40
C ILE A 59 3.27 7.68 7.88
N ARG A 60 2.86 8.96 7.82
CA ARG A 60 1.52 9.47 8.17
C ARG A 60 0.78 10.02 6.94
N LEU A 61 1.19 9.60 5.74
CA LEU A 61 0.61 10.09 4.50
C LEU A 61 -0.90 9.80 4.40
N ASP A 62 -1.38 8.72 4.99
CA ASP A 62 -2.79 8.36 5.09
C ASP A 62 -3.60 9.41 5.88
N LEU A 63 -3.10 9.82 7.04
CA LEU A 63 -3.71 10.86 7.86
C LEU A 63 -3.67 12.22 7.14
N LEU A 64 -2.53 12.56 6.54
CA LEU A 64 -2.38 13.80 5.79
C LEU A 64 -3.30 13.84 4.56
N SER A 65 -3.49 12.70 3.89
CA SER A 65 -4.42 12.55 2.77
C SER A 65 -5.87 12.65 3.22
N ALA A 66 -6.21 12.08 4.38
CA ALA A 66 -7.55 12.20 4.97
C ALA A 66 -7.88 13.65 5.30
N LEU A 67 -6.97 14.37 5.97
CA LEU A 67 -7.10 15.79 6.27
C LEU A 67 -7.15 16.62 4.99
N GLY A 68 -6.23 16.37 4.06
CA GLY A 68 -6.18 17.02 2.75
C GLY A 68 -7.46 16.83 1.96
N SER A 69 -8.10 15.66 2.04
CA SER A 69 -9.37 15.37 1.38
C SER A 69 -10.52 16.20 1.95
N MET A 70 -10.54 16.44 3.26
CA MET A 70 -11.54 17.30 3.91
C MET A 70 -11.46 18.75 3.45
N VAL A 71 -10.25 19.24 3.11
CA VAL A 71 -9.99 20.61 2.65
C VAL A 71 -9.40 20.63 1.24
N ALA A 72 -9.87 19.73 0.37
CA ALA A 72 -9.26 19.47 -0.94
C ALA A 72 -9.01 20.72 -1.82
N PRO A 73 -9.89 21.72 -1.91
CA PRO A 73 -9.60 22.94 -2.68
C PRO A 73 -8.34 23.68 -2.17
N VAL A 74 -8.20 23.79 -0.85
CA VAL A 74 -7.03 24.45 -0.21
C VAL A 74 -5.79 23.59 -0.37
N ALA A 75 -5.89 22.28 -0.13
CA ALA A 75 -4.78 21.35 -0.30
C ALA A 75 -4.25 21.37 -1.75
N ASN A 76 -5.14 21.32 -2.74
CA ASN A 76 -4.76 21.35 -4.15
C ASN A 76 -4.22 22.71 -4.60
N TRP A 77 -4.71 23.82 -4.04
CA TRP A 77 -4.11 25.14 -4.25
C TRP A 77 -2.68 25.18 -3.70
N ALA A 78 -2.47 24.70 -2.47
CA ALA A 78 -1.15 24.62 -1.84
C ALA A 78 -0.18 23.75 -2.65
N LEU A 79 -0.62 22.58 -3.12
CA LEU A 79 0.18 21.68 -3.95
C LEU A 79 0.51 22.27 -5.35
N GLY A 80 -0.31 23.20 -5.85
CA GLY A 80 -0.07 23.92 -7.10
C GLY A 80 0.69 25.24 -6.96
N ASN A 81 0.88 25.74 -5.73
CA ASN A 81 1.51 27.04 -5.48
C ASN A 81 3.04 26.91 -5.40
N ARG A 82 3.76 27.70 -6.21
CA ARG A 82 5.23 27.64 -6.31
C ARG A 82 5.94 27.93 -4.97
N GLN A 83 5.46 28.89 -4.19
CA GLN A 83 6.04 29.27 -2.90
C GLN A 83 5.87 28.14 -1.88
N MET A 84 4.69 27.52 -1.85
CA MET A 84 4.43 26.38 -0.98
C MET A 84 5.27 25.15 -1.37
N ARG A 85 5.45 24.92 -2.67
CA ARG A 85 6.33 23.87 -3.19
C ARG A 85 7.80 24.11 -2.85
N TRP A 86 8.25 25.35 -2.90
CA TRP A 86 9.59 25.73 -2.41
C TRP A 86 9.73 25.47 -0.91
N LEU A 87 8.72 25.82 -0.10
CA LEU A 87 8.73 25.54 1.35
C LEU A 87 8.78 24.04 1.63
N MET A 88 7.99 23.23 0.94
CA MET A 88 8.03 21.76 1.04
C MET A 88 9.40 21.20 0.68
N GLU A 89 10.06 21.72 -0.35
CA GLU A 89 11.42 21.29 -0.71
C GLU A 89 12.42 21.58 0.42
N LYS A 90 12.36 22.78 1.01
CA LYS A 90 13.28 23.18 2.08
C LYS A 90 13.04 22.47 3.41
N THR A 91 11.80 22.06 3.68
CA THR A 91 11.42 21.45 4.98
C THR A 91 11.35 19.93 4.92
N LEU A 92 10.81 19.36 3.84
CA LEU A 92 10.55 17.93 3.68
C LEU A 92 11.45 17.27 2.63
N GLY A 93 12.25 18.03 1.89
CA GLY A 93 13.10 17.50 0.82
C GLY A 93 12.33 17.10 -0.45
N ILE A 94 11.03 17.41 -0.55
CA ILE A 94 10.22 17.08 -1.73
C ILE A 94 10.47 18.11 -2.82
N ALA A 95 11.27 17.73 -3.83
CA ALA A 95 11.66 18.60 -4.93
C ALA A 95 10.46 19.32 -5.58
N GLN A 96 10.53 20.64 -5.69
CA GLN A 96 9.46 21.49 -6.22
C GLN A 96 9.15 21.20 -7.69
N GLY A 97 10.14 20.69 -8.45
CA GLY A 97 9.99 20.29 -9.84
C GLY A 97 9.17 19.02 -10.06
N ARG A 98 8.85 18.27 -9.00
CA ARG A 98 8.00 17.07 -9.10
C ARG A 98 6.52 17.46 -9.11
N LYS A 99 5.75 16.84 -10.00
CA LYS A 99 4.28 16.93 -9.97
C LYS A 99 3.77 16.08 -8.82
N LEU A 100 3.01 16.69 -7.91
CA LEU A 100 2.33 15.97 -6.84
C LEU A 100 0.89 15.68 -7.25
N PRO A 101 0.35 14.52 -6.86
CA PRO A 101 -1.03 14.17 -7.19
C PRO A 101 -2.00 15.11 -6.46
N ARG A 102 -3.15 15.35 -7.10
CA ARG A 102 -4.24 16.10 -6.48
C ARG A 102 -4.99 15.21 -5.50
N VAL A 103 -5.43 15.77 -4.39
CA VAL A 103 -6.27 15.08 -3.42
C VAL A 103 -7.73 15.26 -3.80
N ALA A 104 -8.48 14.16 -3.83
CA ALA A 104 -9.92 14.17 -4.07
C ALA A 104 -10.69 14.64 -2.83
N SER A 105 -11.79 15.37 -3.03
CA SER A 105 -12.65 15.87 -1.94
C SER A 105 -13.44 14.79 -1.20
N ARG A 106 -13.58 13.62 -1.82
CA ARG A 106 -14.24 12.44 -1.23
C ARG A 106 -13.41 11.21 -1.55
N SER A 107 -12.91 10.56 -0.51
CA SER A 107 -12.16 9.32 -0.61
C SER A 107 -13.02 8.18 -1.15
N PHE A 108 -12.39 7.19 -1.78
CA PHE A 108 -13.10 6.03 -2.30
C PHE A 108 -13.82 5.24 -1.20
N LEU A 109 -13.20 5.03 -0.03
CA LEU A 109 -13.85 4.30 1.08
C LEU A 109 -15.18 4.95 1.51
N ARG A 110 -15.27 6.30 1.51
CA ARG A 110 -16.53 7.01 1.77
C ARG A 110 -17.56 6.78 0.66
N ARG A 111 -17.12 6.67 -0.60
CA ARG A 111 -18.00 6.36 -1.74
C ARG A 111 -18.46 4.89 -1.71
N ALA A 112 -17.57 3.97 -1.36
CA ALA A 112 -17.84 2.55 -1.20
C ALA A 112 -18.92 2.30 -0.14
N ALA A 113 -18.84 2.97 1.01
CA ALA A 113 -19.87 2.91 2.05
C ALA A 113 -21.25 3.37 1.53
N ARG A 114 -21.29 4.49 0.77
CA ARG A 114 -22.53 4.99 0.15
C ARG A 114 -23.10 4.01 -0.89
N ARG A 115 -22.24 3.30 -1.62
CA ARG A 115 -22.61 2.26 -2.60
C ARG A 115 -22.89 0.90 -1.97
N ARG A 116 -22.85 0.78 -0.63
CA ARG A 116 -23.04 -0.47 0.13
C ARG A 116 -22.03 -1.58 -0.24
N LEU A 117 -20.83 -1.20 -0.67
CA LEU A 117 -19.72 -2.13 -0.93
C LEU A 117 -19.02 -2.56 0.36
N THR A 118 -19.33 -1.94 1.49
CA THR A 118 -18.75 -2.24 2.82
C THR A 118 -19.50 -3.34 3.56
N CYS A 119 -20.39 -4.08 2.89
CA CYS A 119 -21.03 -5.26 3.43
C CYS A 119 -20.55 -6.49 2.65
N PRO A 120 -20.28 -7.63 3.31
CA PRO A 120 -19.94 -8.87 2.62
C PRO A 120 -20.99 -9.19 1.54
N THR A 121 -20.52 -9.54 0.34
CA THR A 121 -21.39 -9.91 -0.76
C THR A 121 -22.04 -11.27 -0.51
N ARG A 122 -23.31 -11.42 -0.91
CA ARG A 122 -24.03 -12.70 -0.95
C ARG A 122 -23.82 -13.47 -2.27
N HIS A 123 -22.89 -12.99 -3.10
CA HIS A 123 -22.61 -13.58 -4.39
C HIS A 123 -22.03 -15.00 -4.24
N SER A 124 -22.52 -15.94 -5.06
CA SER A 124 -22.12 -17.35 -5.00
C SER A 124 -20.94 -17.71 -5.92
N GLY A 125 -20.60 -16.83 -6.87
CA GLY A 125 -19.45 -16.98 -7.77
C GLY A 125 -18.16 -16.38 -7.20
N PRO A 126 -17.20 -16.00 -8.06
CA PRO A 126 -15.95 -15.39 -7.64
C PRO A 126 -16.16 -14.14 -6.77
N LYS A 127 -15.35 -14.00 -5.72
CA LYS A 127 -15.44 -12.88 -4.78
C LYS A 127 -14.08 -12.23 -4.59
N VAL A 128 -14.06 -10.91 -4.64
CA VAL A 128 -12.88 -10.09 -4.40
C VAL A 128 -13.10 -9.22 -3.17
N LEU A 129 -12.13 -9.29 -2.25
CA LEU A 129 -11.95 -8.25 -1.24
C LEU A 129 -11.01 -7.20 -1.83
N TYR A 130 -11.57 -6.05 -2.19
CA TYR A 130 -10.77 -4.96 -2.73
C TYR A 130 -10.06 -4.21 -1.59
N PHE A 131 -8.74 -4.38 -1.53
CA PHE A 131 -7.83 -3.63 -0.70
C PHE A 131 -7.49 -2.30 -1.37
N VAL A 132 -7.99 -1.21 -0.78
CA VAL A 132 -7.87 0.16 -1.27
C VAL A 132 -6.80 0.86 -0.46
N ASP A 133 -5.59 0.98 -1.03
CA ASP A 133 -4.52 1.71 -0.37
C ASP A 133 -4.65 3.23 -0.63
N THR A 134 -3.68 3.98 -0.11
CA THR A 134 -3.73 5.44 0.02
C THR A 134 -3.95 6.16 -1.33
N TYR A 135 -3.37 5.67 -2.42
CA TYR A 135 -3.44 6.33 -3.73
C TYR A 135 -4.84 6.23 -4.33
N ALA A 136 -5.35 5.01 -4.48
CA ALA A 136 -6.69 4.73 -4.97
C ALA A 136 -7.77 5.32 -4.05
N ASN A 137 -7.49 5.44 -2.75
CA ASN A 137 -8.45 6.01 -1.81
C ASN A 137 -8.55 7.54 -1.92
N TYR A 138 -7.43 8.27 -1.97
CA TYR A 138 -7.44 9.74 -1.82
C TYR A 138 -7.04 10.52 -3.05
N TYR A 139 -6.22 9.96 -3.93
CA TYR A 139 -5.62 10.68 -5.05
C TYR A 139 -6.28 10.32 -6.38
N ASP A 140 -6.61 9.04 -6.56
CA ASP A 140 -7.36 8.56 -7.72
C ASP A 140 -8.52 7.62 -7.35
N PRO A 141 -9.62 8.15 -6.77
CA PRO A 141 -10.81 7.35 -6.51
C PRO A 141 -11.50 6.82 -7.77
N GLN A 142 -11.20 7.36 -8.96
CA GLN A 142 -11.78 6.89 -10.22
C GLN A 142 -11.14 5.57 -10.64
N LEU A 143 -9.84 5.39 -10.40
CA LEU A 143 -9.16 4.10 -10.55
C LEU A 143 -9.85 3.00 -9.74
N ALA A 144 -10.18 3.30 -8.48
CA ALA A 144 -10.89 2.38 -7.61
C ALA A 144 -12.32 2.06 -8.11
N GLU A 145 -13.05 3.09 -8.56
CA GLU A 145 -14.37 2.92 -9.17
C GLU A 145 -14.33 2.09 -10.46
N ALA A 146 -13.30 2.28 -11.28
CA ALA A 146 -13.08 1.55 -12.52
C ALA A 146 -12.80 0.06 -12.25
N LEU A 147 -11.92 -0.26 -11.29
CA LEU A 147 -11.70 -1.66 -10.93
C LEU A 147 -12.99 -2.33 -10.45
N VAL A 148 -13.78 -1.66 -9.59
CA VAL A 148 -15.06 -2.21 -9.15
C VAL A 148 -16.01 -2.43 -10.33
N ALA A 149 -16.10 -1.50 -11.27
CA ALA A 149 -16.94 -1.64 -12.46
C ALA A 149 -16.50 -2.82 -13.33
N VAL A 150 -15.21 -2.97 -13.59
CA VAL A 150 -14.64 -4.10 -14.35
C VAL A 150 -14.96 -5.43 -13.66
N LEU A 151 -14.74 -5.53 -12.35
CA LEU A 151 -15.03 -6.75 -11.58
C LEU A 151 -16.52 -7.10 -11.61
N GLN A 152 -17.39 -6.11 -11.40
CA GLN A 152 -18.85 -6.31 -11.41
C GLN A 152 -19.38 -6.71 -12.78
N HIS A 153 -18.85 -6.13 -13.86
CA HIS A 153 -19.17 -6.53 -15.23
C HIS A 153 -18.84 -7.99 -15.49
N ASN A 154 -17.69 -8.44 -14.98
CA ASN A 154 -17.24 -9.83 -15.05
C ASN A 154 -17.90 -10.75 -14.01
N GLY A 155 -19.03 -10.33 -13.41
CA GLY A 155 -19.78 -11.13 -12.46
C GLY A 155 -19.06 -11.40 -11.14
N VAL A 156 -17.99 -10.66 -10.81
CA VAL A 156 -17.24 -10.84 -9.57
C VAL A 156 -17.89 -10.02 -8.45
N GLY A 157 -18.21 -10.68 -7.34
CA GLY A 157 -18.71 -10.02 -6.14
C GLY A 157 -17.62 -9.20 -5.46
N VAL A 158 -17.84 -7.90 -5.24
CA VAL A 158 -16.86 -7.00 -4.61
C VAL A 158 -17.27 -6.63 -3.19
N TYR A 159 -16.34 -6.79 -2.26
CA TYR A 159 -16.41 -6.31 -0.88
C TYR A 159 -15.22 -5.39 -0.58
N VAL A 160 -15.45 -4.32 0.16
CA VAL A 160 -14.41 -3.39 0.63
C VAL A 160 -14.49 -3.35 2.15
N HIS A 161 -13.51 -3.97 2.84
CA HIS A 161 -13.51 -3.97 4.30
C HIS A 161 -13.39 -2.54 4.84
N PRO A 162 -14.32 -2.05 5.68
CA PRO A 162 -14.32 -0.65 6.12
C PRO A 162 -13.15 -0.31 7.05
N ASP A 163 -12.68 -1.29 7.82
CA ASP A 163 -11.60 -1.09 8.81
C ASP A 163 -10.19 -1.37 8.28
N GLN A 164 -10.04 -1.57 6.97
CA GLN A 164 -8.72 -1.74 6.38
C GLN A 164 -7.84 -0.51 6.64
N ARG A 165 -6.57 -0.76 6.90
CA ARG A 165 -5.52 0.23 7.10
C ARG A 165 -4.64 0.29 5.84
N PRO A 166 -3.92 1.40 5.62
CA PRO A 166 -2.91 1.47 4.56
C PRO A 166 -1.95 0.29 4.62
N ALA A 167 -1.42 -0.12 3.46
CA ALA A 167 -0.58 -1.33 3.38
C ALA A 167 0.64 -1.28 4.31
N GLY A 168 1.17 -0.09 4.60
CA GLY A 168 2.32 0.12 5.47
C GLY A 168 3.65 0.30 4.74
N MET A 169 3.65 0.23 3.40
CA MET A 169 4.87 0.37 2.59
C MET A 169 5.70 1.64 2.88
N PRO A 170 5.12 2.84 3.08
CA PRO A 170 5.90 4.01 3.48
C PRO A 170 6.64 3.83 4.81
N SER A 171 6.04 3.07 5.75
CA SER A 171 6.66 2.77 7.05
C SER A 171 7.83 1.81 6.89
N ILE A 172 7.70 0.79 6.05
CA ILE A 172 8.79 -0.14 5.70
C ILE A 172 9.93 0.64 5.04
N ALA A 173 9.63 1.45 4.01
CA ALA A 173 10.61 2.20 3.25
C ALA A 173 11.42 3.19 4.11
N CYS A 174 10.79 3.76 5.15
CA CYS A 174 11.42 4.67 6.10
C CYS A 174 12.05 3.98 7.32
N GLY A 175 11.97 2.65 7.46
CA GLY A 175 12.48 1.93 8.64
C GLY A 175 11.59 2.04 9.90
N ALA A 176 10.36 2.55 9.79
CA ALA A 176 9.41 2.60 10.90
C ALA A 176 8.70 1.24 11.10
N LEU A 177 9.47 0.19 11.41
CA LEU A 177 9.01 -1.21 11.35
C LEU A 177 7.94 -1.54 12.39
N ASP A 178 7.98 -0.93 13.59
CA ASP A 178 6.93 -1.13 14.59
C ASP A 178 5.59 -0.57 14.11
N HIS A 179 5.61 0.61 13.49
CA HIS A 179 4.41 1.17 12.88
C HIS A 179 3.89 0.31 11.73
N ALA A 180 4.78 -0.20 10.86
CA ALA A 180 4.42 -1.14 9.81
C ALA A 180 3.78 -2.42 10.36
N ARG A 181 4.33 -2.98 11.45
CA ARG A 181 3.82 -4.17 12.13
C ARG A 181 2.40 -3.96 12.67
N HIS A 182 2.12 -2.82 13.29
CA HIS A 182 0.78 -2.51 13.78
C HIS A 182 -0.27 -2.42 12.66
N LEU A 183 0.09 -1.79 11.53
CA LEU A 183 -0.78 -1.74 10.35
C LEU A 183 -1.02 -3.14 9.78
N ALA A 184 0.04 -3.94 9.64
CA ALA A 184 -0.02 -5.30 9.14
C ALA A 184 -0.87 -6.21 10.04
N GLN A 185 -0.72 -6.14 11.37
CA GLN A 185 -1.54 -6.91 12.32
C GLN A 185 -3.04 -6.59 12.17
N SER A 186 -3.38 -5.30 12.05
CA SER A 186 -4.76 -4.86 11.88
C SER A 186 -5.36 -5.37 10.56
N ASN A 187 -4.57 -5.31 9.48
CA ASN A 187 -5.00 -5.80 8.18
C ASN A 187 -5.10 -7.32 8.15
N VAL A 188 -4.10 -8.06 8.62
CA VAL A 188 -4.12 -9.53 8.63
C VAL A 188 -5.37 -10.05 9.35
N ALA A 189 -5.72 -9.49 10.49
CA ALA A 189 -6.94 -9.87 11.22
C ALA A 189 -8.22 -9.70 10.38
N ALA A 190 -8.34 -8.60 9.64
CA ALA A 190 -9.52 -8.31 8.80
C ALA A 190 -9.54 -9.12 7.48
N LEU A 191 -8.38 -9.25 6.84
CA LEU A 191 -8.22 -9.88 5.53
C LEU A 191 -8.32 -11.40 5.64
N ALA A 192 -7.66 -12.03 6.62
CA ALA A 192 -7.66 -13.48 6.79
C ALA A 192 -9.08 -14.03 6.99
N GLU A 193 -9.90 -13.34 7.78
CA GLU A 193 -11.30 -13.74 7.98
C GLU A 193 -12.11 -13.68 6.68
N SER A 194 -11.91 -12.65 5.88
CA SER A 194 -12.55 -12.55 4.56
C SER A 194 -12.04 -13.66 3.62
N ILE A 195 -10.75 -13.97 3.63
CA ILE A 195 -10.19 -15.04 2.79
C ILE A 195 -10.80 -16.40 3.14
N ARG A 196 -10.97 -16.72 4.43
CA ARG A 196 -11.65 -17.97 4.85
C ARG A 196 -13.10 -18.05 4.37
N GLN A 197 -13.75 -16.91 4.14
CA GLN A 197 -15.08 -16.84 3.53
C GLN A 197 -15.05 -16.98 2.00
N GLY A 198 -13.90 -17.22 1.39
CA GLY A 198 -13.72 -17.44 -0.05
C GLY A 198 -13.49 -16.17 -0.86
N TYR A 199 -12.96 -15.10 -0.25
CA TYR A 199 -12.55 -13.90 -0.97
C TYR A 199 -11.07 -13.98 -1.39
N HIS A 200 -10.76 -13.54 -2.60
CA HIS A 200 -9.39 -13.23 -3.01
C HIS A 200 -9.12 -11.73 -2.80
N VAL A 201 -7.98 -11.37 -2.20
CA VAL A 201 -7.63 -9.97 -1.97
C VAL A 201 -6.99 -9.38 -3.22
N VAL A 202 -7.52 -8.26 -3.69
CA VAL A 202 -6.99 -7.53 -4.85
C VAL A 202 -6.63 -6.12 -4.45
N ALA A 203 -5.47 -5.61 -4.88
CA ALA A 203 -5.08 -4.22 -4.72
C ALA A 203 -4.76 -3.57 -6.07
N THR A 204 -5.08 -2.29 -6.22
CA THR A 204 -4.74 -1.48 -7.41
C THR A 204 -3.31 -0.95 -7.37
N GLU A 205 -2.76 -0.71 -6.19
CA GLU A 205 -1.37 -0.31 -6.03
C GLU A 205 -0.45 -1.53 -5.98
N PRO A 206 0.54 -1.65 -6.90
CA PRO A 206 1.49 -2.76 -6.87
C PRO A 206 2.27 -2.83 -5.56
N ALA A 207 2.60 -1.67 -4.98
CA ALA A 207 3.27 -1.59 -3.69
C ALA A 207 2.43 -2.18 -2.55
N ALA A 208 1.10 -2.03 -2.59
CA ALA A 208 0.21 -2.63 -1.60
C ALA A 208 0.15 -4.15 -1.77
N ALA A 209 -0.07 -4.63 -3.00
CA ALA A 209 -0.07 -6.07 -3.29
C ALA A 209 1.24 -6.74 -2.87
N LEU A 210 2.39 -6.13 -3.19
CA LEU A 210 3.71 -6.59 -2.79
C LEU A 210 3.87 -6.60 -1.26
N CYS A 211 3.37 -5.57 -0.56
CA CYS A 211 3.40 -5.52 0.90
C CYS A 211 2.63 -6.69 1.53
N LEU A 212 1.41 -6.94 1.05
CA LEU A 212 0.56 -8.03 1.51
C LEU A 212 1.21 -9.40 1.24
N ALA A 213 1.75 -9.60 0.04
CA ALA A 213 2.29 -10.88 -0.41
C ALA A 213 3.67 -11.22 0.15
N HIS A 214 4.53 -10.23 0.38
CA HIS A 214 5.93 -10.48 0.71
C HIS A 214 6.35 -9.93 2.07
N GLU A 215 5.78 -8.80 2.51
CA GLU A 215 6.24 -8.16 3.75
C GLU A 215 5.47 -8.60 4.98
N TYR A 216 4.17 -8.86 4.85
CA TYR A 216 3.33 -9.24 5.99
C TYR A 216 3.82 -10.52 6.69
N PRO A 217 4.20 -11.60 5.97
CA PRO A 217 4.78 -12.78 6.61
C PRO A 217 6.06 -12.48 7.42
N HIS A 218 6.87 -11.51 7.00
CA HIS A 218 8.08 -11.11 7.71
C HIS A 218 7.82 -10.20 8.90
N LEU A 219 6.84 -9.29 8.79
CA LEU A 219 6.53 -8.31 9.83
C LEU A 219 5.79 -8.92 11.03
N VAL A 220 4.82 -9.80 10.77
CA VAL A 220 3.91 -10.32 11.82
C VAL A 220 3.96 -11.84 11.98
N GLY A 221 4.39 -12.59 10.96
CA GLY A 221 4.42 -14.05 10.98
C GLY A 221 3.05 -14.71 11.16
N GLY A 222 3.05 -16.02 11.41
CA GLY A 222 1.84 -16.81 11.66
C GLY A 222 1.10 -17.26 10.39
N GLU A 223 0.17 -18.20 10.58
CA GLU A 223 -0.61 -18.82 9.50
C GLU A 223 -1.50 -17.79 8.78
N ASP A 224 -2.09 -16.85 9.51
CA ASP A 224 -2.98 -15.83 8.94
C ASP A 224 -2.23 -14.88 7.99
N ALA A 225 -0.99 -14.53 8.31
CA ALA A 225 -0.17 -13.70 7.42
C ALA A 225 0.22 -14.44 6.14
N GLN A 226 0.50 -15.75 6.24
CA GLN A 226 0.74 -16.59 5.07
C GLN A 226 -0.52 -16.74 4.22
N LEU A 227 -1.66 -16.96 4.85
CA LEU A 227 -2.95 -17.03 4.17
C LEU A 227 -3.25 -15.75 3.40
N VAL A 228 -3.01 -14.58 4.00
CA VAL A 228 -3.14 -13.28 3.32
C VAL A 228 -2.16 -13.18 2.16
N ALA A 229 -0.91 -13.57 2.35
CA ALA A 229 0.12 -13.47 1.33
C ALA A 229 -0.21 -14.32 0.08
N GLU A 230 -0.65 -15.55 0.28
CA GLU A 230 -0.99 -16.50 -0.79
C GLU A 230 -2.27 -16.14 -1.55
N ASN A 231 -3.17 -15.39 -0.90
CA ASN A 231 -4.49 -15.01 -1.45
C ASN A 231 -4.59 -13.50 -1.75
N SER A 232 -3.45 -12.84 -1.99
CA SER A 232 -3.39 -11.43 -2.40
C SER A 232 -2.72 -11.28 -3.76
N SER A 233 -3.27 -10.43 -4.63
CA SER A 233 -2.63 -10.09 -5.89
C SER A 233 -2.88 -8.65 -6.31
N GLU A 234 -2.03 -8.15 -7.22
CA GLU A 234 -2.27 -6.89 -7.91
C GLU A 234 -3.42 -7.06 -8.93
N ALA A 235 -4.17 -5.99 -9.20
CA ALA A 235 -5.36 -5.97 -10.03
C ALA A 235 -5.14 -6.47 -11.46
N CYS A 236 -4.11 -5.98 -12.16
CA CYS A 236 -3.77 -6.46 -13.50
C CYS A 236 -3.41 -7.95 -13.49
N SER A 237 -2.69 -8.41 -12.47
CA SER A 237 -2.36 -9.84 -12.31
C SER A 237 -3.60 -10.71 -12.12
N TYR A 238 -4.57 -10.23 -11.33
CA TYR A 238 -5.87 -10.90 -11.14
C TYR A 238 -6.66 -10.97 -12.45
N LEU A 239 -6.80 -9.85 -13.15
CA LEU A 239 -7.52 -9.78 -14.43
C LEU A 239 -6.82 -10.62 -15.51
N TRP A 240 -5.49 -10.64 -15.53
CA TRP A 240 -4.72 -11.49 -16.44
C TRP A 240 -4.99 -12.96 -16.20
N LYS A 241 -5.05 -13.40 -14.93
CA LYS A 241 -5.44 -14.77 -14.59
C LYS A 241 -6.83 -15.12 -15.13
N MET A 242 -7.82 -14.25 -14.90
CA MET A 242 -9.17 -14.42 -15.47
C MET A 242 -9.13 -14.53 -17.00
N HIS A 243 -8.34 -13.69 -17.67
CA HIS A 243 -8.19 -13.72 -19.12
C HIS A 243 -7.62 -15.06 -19.61
N THR A 244 -6.55 -15.54 -18.98
CA THR A 244 -5.94 -16.83 -19.33
C THR A 244 -6.86 -18.04 -19.09
N MET A 245 -7.83 -17.90 -18.19
CA MET A 245 -8.86 -18.91 -17.91
C MET A 245 -10.10 -18.78 -18.80
N GLY A 246 -10.18 -17.76 -19.66
CA GLY A 246 -11.36 -17.49 -20.49
C GLY A 246 -12.54 -16.92 -19.72
N GLU A 247 -12.30 -16.40 -18.50
CA GLU A 247 -13.33 -15.88 -17.59
C GLU A 247 -13.46 -14.34 -17.65
N LEU A 248 -12.55 -13.66 -18.36
CA LEU A 248 -12.58 -12.21 -18.54
C LEU A 248 -13.31 -11.81 -19.83
N GLN A 249 -14.45 -11.13 -19.68
CA GLN A 249 -15.16 -10.43 -20.74
C GLN A 249 -14.40 -9.15 -21.13
N LEU A 250 -14.26 -8.92 -22.44
CA LEU A 250 -13.44 -7.84 -23.03
C LEU A 250 -14.28 -6.74 -23.71
N ASP A 251 -15.57 -6.68 -23.40
CA ASP A 251 -16.59 -5.85 -24.06
C ASP A 251 -17.06 -4.65 -23.21
N LEU A 252 -16.24 -4.22 -22.24
CA LEU A 252 -16.51 -3.10 -21.35
C LEU A 252 -16.35 -1.73 -22.03
#